data_AF-A0A950D3J3-F1
#
_entry.id   AF-A0A950D3J3-F1
#
_cell.length_a   1.000
_cell.length_b   1.000
_cell.length_c   1.000
_cell.angle_alpha   90.00
_cell.angle_beta   90.00
_cell.angle_gamma   90.00
#
_symmetry.space_group_name_H-M   'P 1'
#
loop_
_entity.id
_entity.type
_entity.pdbx_description
1 polymer ?
#
loop_
_entity_poly.entity_id
_entity_poly.type
_entity_poly.pdbx_seq_one_letter_code
_entity_poly.pdbx_strand_id
1 'polypeptide(L)'
;MKEHPTLAELRARVQKDRHREIGNWLARRVARPTAVFGTWMAVRLGLSAHQVTLAALLTNGAAALAIATGSRAGFLLGVALGHLAFWLDHVDGQVARWRGTSSLDGVYLDYLMHHAASLGLGFGLGYGLAERTGDPRWA
;
A
#
# COMPACT_ATOMS: atom_id res chain seq x y z
N MET A 1 -13.31 22.29 -3.44
CA MET A 1 -13.58 21.19 -2.48
C MET A 1 -13.13 21.64 -1.10
N LYS A 2 -13.81 21.23 -0.02
CA LYS A 2 -13.38 21.59 1.35
C LYS A 2 -12.01 20.96 1.64
N GLU A 3 -11.05 21.77 2.07
CA GLU A 3 -9.68 21.32 2.43
C GLU A 3 -9.63 20.58 3.77
N HIS A 4 -10.65 20.76 4.61
CA HIS A 4 -10.74 20.15 5.93
C HIS A 4 -12.03 19.33 6.08
N PRO A 5 -12.13 18.16 5.43
CA PRO A 5 -13.29 17.31 5.62
C PRO A 5 -13.35 16.72 7.04
N THR A 6 -14.56 16.44 7.47
CA THR A 6 -14.84 15.56 8.61
C THR A 6 -14.65 14.10 8.20
N LEU A 7 -14.38 13.22 9.16
CA LEU A 7 -14.30 11.77 8.90
C LEU A 7 -15.63 11.20 8.37
N ALA A 8 -16.77 11.75 8.79
CA ALA A 8 -18.08 11.33 8.33
C ALA A 8 -18.29 11.65 6.85
N GLU A 9 -17.97 12.87 6.42
CA GLU A 9 -18.03 13.27 5.00
C GLU A 9 -17.11 12.42 4.12
N LEU A 10 -15.89 12.13 4.60
CA LEU A 10 -14.98 11.23 3.88
C LEU A 10 -15.58 9.83 3.73
N ARG A 11 -16.02 9.20 4.83
CA ARG A 11 -16.59 7.84 4.79
C ARG A 11 -17.75 7.75 3.80
N ALA A 12 -18.65 8.73 3.81
CA ALA A 12 -19.80 8.77 2.91
C ALA A 12 -19.41 8.85 1.43
N ARG A 13 -18.25 9.44 1.10
CA ARG A 13 -17.82 9.66 -0.29
C ARG A 13 -16.80 8.64 -0.80
N VAL A 14 -15.84 8.22 0.02
CA VAL A 14 -14.68 7.45 -0.45
C VAL A 14 -14.80 5.94 -0.26
N GLN A 15 -15.73 5.47 0.57
CA GLN A 15 -15.97 4.04 0.75
C GLN A 15 -16.89 3.51 -0.36
N LYS A 16 -16.49 2.38 -0.97
CA LYS A 16 -17.33 1.67 -1.94
C LYS A 16 -18.38 0.86 -1.18
N ASP A 17 -19.60 0.74 -1.68
CA ASP A 17 -20.70 0.03 -0.98
C ASP A 17 -20.30 -1.39 -0.53
N ARG A 18 -19.64 -2.14 -1.42
CA ARG A 18 -19.24 -3.54 -1.16
C ARG A 18 -17.78 -3.70 -0.69
N HIS A 19 -17.19 -2.65 -0.10
CA HIS A 19 -15.78 -2.65 0.28
C HIS A 19 -15.40 -3.76 1.30
N ARG A 20 -16.37 -4.29 2.06
CA ARG A 20 -16.20 -5.36 3.06
C ARG A 20 -16.48 -6.78 2.54
N GLU A 21 -16.94 -6.93 1.30
CA GLU A 21 -17.37 -8.22 0.75
C GLU A 21 -16.35 -8.82 -0.21
N ILE A 22 -15.68 -7.98 -1.01
CA ILE A 22 -14.82 -8.41 -2.12
C ILE A 22 -13.34 -8.38 -1.71
N GLY A 23 -12.52 -9.35 -2.12
CA GLY A 23 -11.07 -9.38 -1.85
C GLY A 23 -10.68 -10.22 -0.63
N ASN A 24 -9.43 -10.16 -0.17
CA ASN A 24 -8.95 -10.98 0.94
C ASN A 24 -9.39 -10.46 2.33
N TRP A 25 -9.15 -11.26 3.39
CA TRP A 25 -9.55 -10.90 4.76
C TRP A 25 -8.93 -9.58 5.24
N LEU A 26 -7.64 -9.38 4.99
CA LEU A 26 -6.90 -8.19 5.40
C LEU A 26 -7.48 -6.93 4.76
N ALA A 27 -7.78 -6.99 3.46
CA ALA A 27 -8.41 -5.90 2.71
C ALA A 27 -9.77 -5.52 3.31
N ARG A 28 -10.64 -6.51 3.52
CA ARG A 28 -12.03 -6.31 3.93
C ARG A 28 -12.18 -5.86 5.37
N ARG A 29 -11.37 -6.44 6.28
CA ARG A 29 -11.52 -6.24 7.73
C ARG A 29 -10.58 -5.18 8.29
N VAL A 30 -9.42 -4.96 7.67
CA VAL A 30 -8.38 -4.06 8.20
C VAL A 30 -8.18 -2.87 7.28
N ALA A 31 -7.63 -3.07 6.08
CA ALA A 31 -7.13 -1.97 5.26
C ALA A 31 -8.24 -1.00 4.82
N ARG A 32 -9.29 -1.48 4.14
CA ARG A 32 -10.37 -0.62 3.63
C ARG A 32 -11.12 0.17 4.71
N PRO A 33 -11.55 -0.44 5.84
CA PRO A 33 -12.27 0.32 6.86
C PRO A 33 -11.38 1.33 7.60
N THR A 34 -10.06 1.09 7.69
CA THR A 34 -9.13 1.98 8.42
C THR A 34 -8.42 2.99 7.52
N ALA A 35 -8.30 2.74 6.21
CA ALA A 35 -7.63 3.63 5.26
C ALA A 35 -8.22 5.05 5.25
N VAL A 36 -9.49 5.22 5.66
CA VAL A 36 -10.11 6.54 5.77
C VAL A 36 -9.38 7.48 6.74
N PHE A 37 -8.70 6.96 7.75
CA PHE A 37 -7.87 7.76 8.65
C PHE A 37 -6.63 8.29 7.93
N GLY A 38 -5.99 7.45 7.11
CA GLY A 38 -4.90 7.86 6.23
C GLY A 38 -5.36 8.87 5.20
N THR A 39 -6.52 8.64 4.58
CA THR A 39 -7.10 9.57 3.60
C THR A 39 -7.40 10.92 4.24
N TRP A 40 -7.96 10.93 5.45
CA TRP A 40 -8.22 12.16 6.19
C TRP A 40 -6.94 12.97 6.42
N MET A 41 -5.86 12.31 6.83
CA MET A 41 -4.55 12.95 6.99
C MET A 41 -3.99 13.44 5.65
N ALA A 42 -3.97 12.59 4.62
CA ALA A 42 -3.43 12.92 3.31
C ALA A 42 -4.17 14.10 2.65
N VAL A 43 -5.49 14.16 2.76
CA VAL A 43 -6.29 15.27 2.23
C VAL A 43 -5.95 16.58 2.95
N ARG A 44 -5.84 16.54 4.29
CA ARG A 44 -5.49 17.73 5.10
C ARG A 44 -4.06 18.22 4.87
N LEU A 45 -3.14 17.30 4.57
CA LEU A 45 -1.76 17.62 4.20
C LEU A 45 -1.63 18.08 2.74
N GLY A 46 -2.73 18.18 1.99
CA GLY A 46 -2.70 18.62 0.60
C GLY A 46 -2.13 17.57 -0.38
N LEU A 47 -1.94 16.32 0.05
CA LEU A 47 -1.32 15.29 -0.78
C LEU A 47 -2.24 14.87 -1.94
N SER A 48 -1.64 14.64 -3.09
CA SER A 48 -2.27 14.06 -4.28
C SER A 48 -2.34 12.53 -4.17
N ALA A 49 -3.23 11.90 -4.94
CA ALA A 49 -3.31 10.43 -4.99
C ALA A 49 -1.97 9.82 -5.43
N HIS A 50 -1.35 10.37 -6.50
CA HIS A 50 -0.06 9.91 -7.01
C HIS A 50 1.08 10.02 -5.99
N GLN A 51 1.08 11.04 -5.13
CA GLN A 51 2.07 11.14 -4.05
C GLN A 51 1.92 10.02 -3.02
N VAL A 52 0.68 9.64 -2.70
CA VAL A 52 0.41 8.52 -1.80
C VAL A 52 0.74 7.18 -2.47
N THR A 53 0.42 7.00 -3.75
CA THR A 53 0.85 5.82 -4.53
C THR A 53 2.37 5.69 -4.55
N LEU A 54 3.10 6.78 -4.77
CA LEU A 54 4.56 6.78 -4.73
C LEU A 54 5.09 6.42 -3.33
N ALA A 55 4.46 6.94 -2.27
CA ALA A 55 4.81 6.56 -0.90
C ALA A 55 4.58 5.07 -0.64
N ALA A 56 3.48 4.49 -1.13
CA ALA A 56 3.21 3.06 -1.04
C ALA A 56 4.30 2.25 -1.76
N LEU A 57 4.66 2.65 -2.99
CA LEU A 57 5.72 2.01 -3.77
C LEU A 57 7.08 2.04 -3.06
N LEU A 58 7.51 3.21 -2.58
CA LEU A 58 8.78 3.36 -1.87
C LEU A 58 8.80 2.54 -0.59
N THR A 59 7.68 2.50 0.15
CA THR A 59 7.53 1.68 1.36
C THR A 59 7.65 0.19 1.02
N ASN A 60 7.07 -0.26 -0.10
CA ASN A 60 7.20 -1.64 -0.55
C ASN A 60 8.63 -1.98 -1.03
N GLY A 61 9.30 -1.05 -1.71
CA GLY A 61 10.71 -1.20 -2.08
C GLY A 61 11.59 -1.37 -0.83
N ALA A 62 11.38 -0.53 0.19
CA ALA A 62 12.05 -0.66 1.48
C ALA A 62 11.72 -2.00 2.17
N ALA A 63 10.48 -2.48 2.06
CA ALA A 63 10.10 -3.79 2.57
C ALA A 63 10.90 -4.92 1.91
N ALA A 64 10.99 -4.91 0.57
CA ALA A 64 11.77 -5.89 -0.19
C ALA A 64 13.25 -5.88 0.20
N LEU A 65 13.86 -4.69 0.30
CA LEU A 65 15.26 -4.53 0.72
C LEU A 65 15.49 -5.02 2.16
N ALA A 66 14.56 -4.76 3.08
CA ALA A 66 14.65 -5.24 4.46
C ALA A 66 14.61 -6.78 4.53
N ILE A 67 13.72 -7.41 3.76
CA ILE A 67 13.65 -8.88 3.66
C ILE A 67 14.93 -9.44 3.04
N ALA A 68 15.45 -8.79 2.01
CA ALA A 68 16.67 -9.19 1.30
C ALA A 68 17.92 -9.24 2.20
N THR A 69 17.91 -8.62 3.38
CA THR A 69 19.03 -8.74 4.35
C THR A 69 19.21 -10.15 4.92
N GLY A 70 18.22 -11.05 4.77
CA GLY A 70 18.25 -12.41 5.33
C GLY A 70 18.15 -12.48 6.87
N SER A 71 18.23 -11.35 7.56
CA SER A 71 18.18 -11.26 9.01
C SER A 71 16.74 -11.42 9.54
N ARG A 72 16.59 -11.94 10.76
CA ARG A 72 15.26 -12.03 11.42
C ARG A 72 14.64 -10.64 11.63
N ALA A 73 15.45 -9.66 11.99
CA ALA A 73 14.98 -8.29 12.18
C ALA A 73 14.53 -7.66 10.85
N GLY A 74 15.31 -7.84 9.78
CA GLY A 74 14.97 -7.37 8.44
C GLY A 74 13.69 -7.99 7.90
N PHE A 75 13.47 -9.30 8.13
CA PHE A 75 12.21 -9.95 7.79
C PHE A 75 11.01 -9.34 8.52
N LEU A 76 11.09 -9.15 9.85
CA LEU A 76 10.01 -8.56 10.62
C LEU A 76 9.71 -7.11 10.18
N LEU A 77 10.76 -6.32 9.96
CA LEU A 77 10.63 -4.96 9.45
C LEU A 77 9.98 -4.94 8.06
N GLY A 78 10.43 -5.82 7.16
CA GLY A 78 9.89 -5.92 5.82
C GLY A 78 8.42 -6.34 5.79
N VAL A 79 8.02 -7.28 6.64
CA VAL A 79 6.60 -7.64 6.80
C VAL A 79 5.78 -6.44 7.30
N ALA A 80 6.28 -5.69 8.29
CA ALA A 80 5.59 -4.51 8.81
C ALA A 80 5.45 -3.42 7.72
N LEU A 81 6.52 -3.14 6.98
CA LEU A 81 6.52 -2.19 5.86
C LEU A 81 5.60 -2.65 4.72
N GLY A 82 5.56 -3.94 4.40
CA GLY A 82 4.64 -4.49 3.39
C GLY A 82 3.17 -4.29 3.77
N HIS A 83 2.83 -4.47 5.05
CA HIS A 83 1.48 -4.17 5.53
C HIS A 83 1.16 -2.66 5.46
N LEU A 84 2.14 -1.80 5.77
CA LEU A 84 1.98 -0.36 5.63
C LEU A 84 1.79 0.05 4.17
N ALA A 85 2.59 -0.49 3.24
CA ALA A 85 2.46 -0.24 1.81
C ALA A 85 1.07 -0.67 1.30
N PHE A 86 0.63 -1.88 1.67
CA PHE A 86 -0.71 -2.38 1.35
C PHE A 86 -1.82 -1.49 1.90
N TRP A 87 -1.62 -0.88 3.07
CA TRP A 87 -2.58 0.06 3.63
C TRP A 87 -2.59 1.39 2.85
N LEU A 88 -1.43 1.93 2.47
CA LEU A 88 -1.29 3.16 1.69
C LEU A 88 -1.93 3.06 0.29
N ASP A 89 -1.86 1.88 -0.34
CA ASP A 89 -2.53 1.51 -1.60
C ASP A 89 -4.07 1.57 -1.53
N HIS A 90 -4.63 1.58 -0.32
CA HIS A 90 -6.06 1.85 -0.15
C HIS A 90 -6.34 3.34 0.11
N VAL A 91 -5.35 4.06 0.65
CA VAL A 91 -5.44 5.48 0.96
C VAL A 91 -5.42 6.30 -0.31
N ASP A 92 -4.53 6.02 -1.26
CA ASP A 92 -4.41 6.76 -2.52
C ASP A 92 -5.69 6.70 -3.37
N GLY A 93 -6.34 5.55 -3.48
CA GLY A 93 -7.59 5.37 -4.19
C GLY A 93 -8.75 6.10 -3.50
N GLN A 94 -8.73 6.18 -2.16
CA GLN A 94 -9.68 7.01 -1.42
C GLN A 94 -9.42 8.51 -1.61
N VAL A 95 -8.15 8.93 -1.68
CA VAL A 95 -7.76 10.33 -2.00
C VAL A 95 -8.21 10.68 -3.42
N ALA A 96 -8.02 9.80 -4.40
CA ALA A 96 -8.46 10.00 -5.79
C ALA A 96 -9.98 10.17 -5.89
N ARG A 97 -10.76 9.34 -5.15
CA ARG A 97 -12.22 9.48 -5.09
C ARG A 97 -12.67 10.77 -4.41
N TRP A 98 -11.99 11.15 -3.33
CA TRP A 98 -12.28 12.42 -2.64
C TRP A 98 -12.04 13.61 -3.57
N ARG A 99 -10.88 13.63 -4.24
CA ARG A 99 -10.48 14.74 -5.10
C ARG A 99 -11.12 14.73 -6.49
N GLY A 100 -11.82 13.65 -6.86
CA GLY A 100 -12.40 13.50 -8.20
C GLY A 100 -11.33 13.30 -9.29
N THR A 101 -10.14 12.82 -8.92
CA THR A 101 -9.00 12.61 -9.83
C THR A 101 -8.80 11.13 -10.15
N SER A 102 -9.89 10.34 -10.14
CA SER A 102 -9.82 8.93 -10.56
C SER A 102 -9.74 8.88 -12.09
N SER A 103 -8.72 8.23 -12.62
CA SER A 103 -8.46 8.14 -14.07
C SER A 103 -8.04 6.73 -14.47
N LEU A 104 -8.15 6.41 -15.76
CA LEU A 104 -7.70 5.13 -16.29
C LEU A 104 -6.18 4.97 -16.13
N ASP A 105 -5.42 6.04 -16.36
CA ASP A 105 -3.97 6.06 -16.15
C ASP A 105 -3.60 5.74 -14.69
N GLY A 106 -4.38 6.27 -13.73
CA GLY A 106 -4.21 5.95 -12.32
C GLY A 106 -4.44 4.48 -12.03
N VAL A 107 -5.43 3.85 -12.66
CA VAL A 107 -5.69 2.40 -12.53
C VAL A 107 -4.55 1.57 -13.13
N TYR A 108 -4.02 1.96 -14.30
CA TYR A 108 -2.88 1.27 -14.90
C TYR A 108 -1.60 1.40 -14.07
N LEU A 109 -1.34 2.59 -13.53
CA LEU A 109 -0.20 2.82 -12.66
C LEU A 109 -0.30 1.96 -11.39
N ASP A 110 -1.45 1.98 -10.73
CA ASP A 110 -1.75 1.14 -9.56
C ASP A 110 -1.50 -0.34 -9.84
N TYR A 111 -2.03 -0.83 -10.97
CA TYR A 111 -1.82 -2.21 -11.41
C TYR A 111 -0.34 -2.55 -11.62
N LEU A 112 0.41 -1.69 -12.31
CA LEU A 112 1.84 -1.89 -12.56
C LEU A 112 2.64 -1.90 -11.24
N MET A 113 2.34 -0.96 -10.35
CA MET A 113 3.03 -0.85 -9.05
C MET A 113 2.75 -2.06 -8.18
N HIS A 114 1.53 -2.60 -8.20
CA HIS A 114 1.19 -3.83 -7.48
C HIS A 114 2.02 -5.04 -7.94
N HIS A 115 2.25 -5.16 -9.25
CA HIS A 115 3.08 -6.23 -9.81
C HIS A 115 4.55 -6.03 -9.49
N ALA A 116 5.07 -4.81 -9.64
CA ALA A 116 6.44 -4.48 -9.27
C ALA A 116 6.70 -4.76 -7.78
N ALA A 117 5.73 -4.42 -6.92
CA ALA A 117 5.78 -4.70 -5.50
C ALA A 117 5.84 -6.20 -5.19
N SER A 118 4.98 -6.99 -5.85
CA SER A 118 4.91 -8.43 -5.67
C SER A 118 6.20 -9.12 -6.13
N LEU A 119 6.74 -8.72 -7.28
CA LEU A 119 8.01 -9.23 -7.80
C LEU A 119 9.18 -8.86 -6.90
N GLY A 120 9.25 -7.60 -6.45
CA GLY A 120 10.32 -7.13 -5.56
C GLY A 120 10.33 -7.86 -4.22
N LEU A 121 9.17 -8.07 -3.59
CA LEU A 121 9.06 -8.85 -2.35
C LEU A 121 9.44 -10.32 -2.56
N GLY A 122 9.00 -10.93 -3.66
CA GLY A 122 9.36 -12.31 -4.01
C GLY A 122 10.86 -12.48 -4.20
N PHE A 123 11.48 -11.58 -4.95
CA PHE A 123 12.93 -11.55 -5.14
C PHE A 123 13.67 -11.33 -3.81
N GLY A 124 13.25 -10.35 -3.01
CA GLY A 124 13.85 -10.07 -1.71
C GLY A 124 13.77 -11.26 -0.75
N LEU A 125 12.67 -12.02 -0.79
CA LEU A 125 12.54 -13.25 0.00
C LEU A 125 13.50 -14.35 -0.45
N GLY A 126 13.59 -14.61 -1.75
CA GLY A 126 14.52 -15.60 -2.31
C GLY A 126 15.98 -15.24 -2.00
N TYR A 127 16.38 -14.03 -2.39
CA TYR A 127 17.73 -13.53 -2.13
C TYR A 127 18.07 -13.52 -0.62
N GLY A 128 17.16 -13.05 0.23
CA GLY A 128 17.37 -13.05 1.67
C GLY A 128 17.51 -14.45 2.27
N LEU A 129 16.81 -15.45 1.72
CA LEU A 129 16.98 -16.85 2.11
C LEU A 129 18.32 -17.42 1.65
N ALA A 130 18.76 -17.10 0.43
CA ALA A 130 20.08 -17.48 -0.07
C ALA A 130 21.19 -16.92 0.83
N GLU A 131 21.14 -15.64 1.17
CA GLU A 131 22.09 -14.98 2.08
C GLU A 131 22.10 -15.62 3.48
N ARG A 132 20.92 -15.94 4.01
CA ARG A 132 20.80 -16.53 5.35
C ARG A 132 21.31 -17.96 5.42
N THR A 133 21.09 -18.75 4.37
CA THR A 133 21.37 -20.20 4.37
C THR A 133 22.69 -20.56 3.70
N GLY A 134 23.23 -19.68 2.86
CA GLY A 134 24.36 -19.96 1.97
C GLY A 134 24.01 -20.87 0.78
N ASP A 135 22.72 -21.18 0.58
CA ASP A 135 22.25 -22.06 -0.49
C ASP A 135 21.76 -21.25 -1.70
N PRO A 136 22.49 -21.26 -2.83
CA PRO A 136 22.17 -20.44 -4.00
C PRO A 136 20.89 -20.86 -4.72
N ARG A 137 20.29 -22.02 -4.38
CA ARG A 137 19.01 -22.46 -4.97
C ARG A 137 17.84 -21.54 -4.65
N TRP A 138 18.00 -20.66 -3.64
CA TRP A 138 17.02 -19.65 -3.27
C TRP A 138 17.16 -18.34 -4.06
N ALA A 139 18.25 -18.13 -4.80
CA ALA A 139 18.55 -16.89 -5.51
C ALA A 139 17.87 -16.80 -6.89
#